data_AF-A0A962JM35-F1
#
_entry.id   AF-A0A962JM35-F1
#
_cell.length_a   1.000
_cell.length_b   1.000
_cell.length_c   1.000
_cell.angle_alpha   90.00
_cell.angle_beta   90.00
_cell.angle_gamma   90.00
#
_symmetry.space_group_name_H-M   'P 1'
#
loop_
_entity.id
_entity.type
_entity.pdbx_description
1 polymer ?
#
loop_
_entity_poly.entity_id
_entity_poly.type
_entity_poly.pdbx_seq_one_letter_code
_entity_poly.pdbx_strand_id
1 'polypeptide(L)'
;MRHTYPHLTGKGLLTAFIACLFSGQTLADIAGRVNFVSGKVQAVTADGTRRNLVKGELVNSGERLETNTGRVQIRFTDGSFISLQPNTV
;
A
#
# COMPACT_ATOMS: atom_id res chain seq x y z
N MET A 1 -49.15 4.40 -18.43
CA MET A 1 -47.89 4.03 -17.77
C MET A 1 -46.84 5.09 -18.12
N ARG A 2 -46.63 6.11 -17.27
CA ARG A 2 -45.70 7.22 -17.56
C ARG A 2 -44.35 6.90 -16.90
N HIS A 3 -43.34 6.58 -17.70
CA HIS A 3 -41.97 6.40 -17.22
C HIS A 3 -41.37 7.79 -16.97
N THR A 4 -41.19 8.15 -15.70
CA THR A 4 -40.52 9.40 -15.31
C THR A 4 -39.02 9.14 -15.33
N TYR A 5 -38.30 9.71 -16.28
CA TYR A 5 -36.83 9.65 -16.29
C TYR A 5 -36.29 10.73 -15.34
N PRO A 6 -35.42 10.39 -14.37
CA PRO A 6 -34.84 11.40 -13.50
C PRO A 6 -33.89 12.29 -14.32
N HIS A 7 -34.25 13.56 -14.48
CA HIS A 7 -33.36 14.55 -15.08
C HIS A 7 -32.28 14.94 -14.06
N LEU A 8 -31.03 14.53 -14.28
CA LEU A 8 -29.89 15.04 -13.53
C LEU A 8 -29.73 16.53 -13.82
N THR A 9 -29.98 17.37 -12.80
CA THR A 9 -29.71 18.82 -12.86
C THR A 9 -28.19 19.06 -12.90
N GLY A 10 -27.72 20.19 -13.46
CA GLY A 10 -26.28 20.52 -13.53
C GLY A 10 -25.55 20.48 -12.17
N LYS A 11 -26.26 20.73 -11.06
CA LYS A 11 -25.76 20.53 -9.70
C LYS A 11 -25.49 19.05 -9.38
N GLY A 12 -26.37 18.15 -9.81
CA GLY A 12 -26.18 16.71 -9.70
C GLY A 12 -25.00 16.22 -10.53
N LEU A 13 -24.77 16.81 -11.71
CA LEU A 13 -23.60 16.52 -12.53
C LEU A 13 -22.30 16.97 -11.84
N LEU A 14 -22.30 18.15 -11.22
CA LEU A 14 -21.16 18.65 -10.44
C LEU A 14 -20.86 17.75 -9.23
N THR A 15 -21.89 17.35 -8.47
CA THR A 15 -21.72 16.45 -7.33
C THR A 15 -21.19 15.08 -7.74
N ALA A 16 -21.68 14.53 -8.84
CA ALA A 16 -21.17 13.27 -9.39
C ALA A 16 -19.70 13.38 -9.83
N PHE A 17 -19.32 14.51 -10.43
CA PHE A 17 -17.94 14.76 -10.86
C PHE A 17 -16.98 14.85 -9.66
N ILE A 18 -17.36 15.57 -8.60
CA ILE A 18 -16.57 15.67 -7.37
C ILE A 18 -16.44 14.30 -6.69
N ALA A 19 -17.52 13.52 -6.61
CA ALA A 19 -17.50 12.18 -6.02
C ALA A 19 -16.54 11.23 -6.77
N CYS A 20 -16.52 11.27 -8.10
CA CYS A 20 -15.55 10.51 -8.90
C CYS A 20 -14.10 10.87 -8.58
N LEU A 21 -13.79 12.16 -8.36
CA LEU A 21 -12.43 12.59 -8.06
C LEU A 21 -11.91 12.10 -6.69
N PHE A 22 -12.81 11.84 -5.73
CA PHE A 22 -12.44 11.36 -4.39
C PHE A 22 -12.40 9.83 -4.25
N SER A 23 -12.99 9.07 -5.20
CA SER A 23 -13.26 7.63 -5.02
C SER A 23 -12.03 6.71 -5.20
N GLY A 24 -10.82 7.25 -5.34
CA GLY A 24 -9.62 6.47 -5.74
C GLY A 24 -8.36 6.69 -4.91
N GLN A 25 -8.42 7.39 -3.77
CA GLN A 25 -7.22 7.60 -2.95
C GLN A 25 -6.94 6.37 -2.08
N THR A 26 -6.13 5.44 -2.58
CA THR A 26 -5.57 4.35 -1.75
C THR A 26 -4.35 4.88 -1.01
N LEU A 27 -4.53 5.27 0.26
CA LEU A 27 -3.39 5.51 1.14
C LEU A 27 -2.81 4.16 1.56
N ALA A 28 -1.52 3.94 1.31
CA ALA A 28 -0.85 2.73 1.76
C ALA A 28 -0.76 2.77 3.30
N ASP A 29 -1.48 1.87 3.97
CA ASP A 29 -1.48 1.75 5.42
C ASP A 29 -0.14 1.18 5.92
N ILE A 30 0.26 1.48 7.16
CA ILE A 30 1.52 0.95 7.71
C ILE A 30 1.31 -0.52 8.09
N ALA A 31 1.89 -1.43 7.31
CA ALA A 31 1.84 -2.86 7.60
C ALA A 31 2.72 -3.22 8.81
N GLY A 32 3.88 -2.58 8.95
CA GLY A 32 4.78 -2.88 10.06
C GLY A 32 6.06 -2.07 10.07
N ARG A 33 6.96 -2.46 10.99
CA ARG A 33 8.28 -1.86 11.16
C ARG A 33 9.36 -2.93 11.06
N VAL A 34 10.43 -2.62 10.35
CA VAL A 34 11.62 -3.47 10.28
C VAL A 34 12.31 -3.49 11.64
N ASN A 35 12.33 -4.66 12.29
CA ASN A 35 13.04 -4.84 13.56
C ASN A 35 14.51 -5.18 13.35
N PHE A 36 14.82 -5.91 12.28
CA PHE A 36 16.16 -6.33 11.92
C PHE A 36 16.30 -6.47 10.40
N VAL A 37 17.45 -6.06 9.86
CA VAL A 37 17.82 -6.32 8.47
C VAL A 37 19.28 -6.73 8.41
N SER A 38 19.61 -7.66 7.54
CA SER A 38 20.97 -8.10 7.26
C SER A 38 21.13 -8.34 5.77
N GLY A 39 22.16 -7.77 5.14
CA GLY A 39 22.32 -7.82 3.68
C GLY A 39 21.41 -6.83 2.95
N LYS A 40 21.17 -7.09 1.66
CA LYS A 40 20.44 -6.17 0.77
C LYS A 40 18.98 -6.57 0.65
N VAL A 41 18.08 -5.79 1.26
CA VAL A 41 16.64 -6.00 1.23
C VAL A 41 15.97 -4.74 0.69
N GLN A 42 15.07 -4.89 -0.27
CA GLN A 42 14.41 -3.77 -0.94
C GLN A 42 12.91 -3.90 -0.81
N ALA A 43 12.22 -2.79 -0.56
CA ALA A 43 10.79 -2.67 -0.69
C ALA A 43 10.46 -2.04 -2.05
N VAL A 44 9.53 -2.64 -2.77
CA VAL A 44 9.00 -2.15 -4.04
C VAL A 44 7.57 -1.68 -3.77
N THR A 45 7.32 -0.39 -3.95
CA THR A 45 5.97 0.17 -3.79
C THR A 45 5.05 -0.31 -4.90
N ALA A 46 3.74 -0.17 -4.71
CA ALA A 46 2.75 -0.45 -5.75
C ALA A 46 3.03 0.35 -7.05
N ASP A 47 3.61 1.55 -6.92
CA ASP A 47 4.03 2.41 -8.03
C ASP A 47 5.33 1.95 -8.72
N GLY A 48 5.93 0.85 -8.26
CA GLY A 48 7.19 0.31 -8.78
C GLY A 48 8.46 1.00 -8.27
N THR A 49 8.33 1.94 -7.32
CA THR A 49 9.49 2.60 -6.70
C THR A 49 10.20 1.63 -5.77
N ARG A 50 11.52 1.47 -5.96
CA ARG A 50 12.34 0.59 -5.12
C ARG A 50 13.09 1.42 -4.09
N ARG A 51 12.99 1.03 -2.82
CA ARG A 51 13.77 1.62 -1.71
C ARG A 51 14.47 0.52 -0.92
N ASN A 52 15.66 0.80 -0.43
CA ASN A 52 16.41 -0.15 0.38
C ASN A 52 15.90 -0.10 1.83
N LEU A 53 15.54 -1.25 2.39
CA LEU A 53 15.04 -1.34 3.75
C LEU A 53 16.17 -1.33 4.77
N VAL A 54 16.04 -0.47 5.78
CA VAL A 54 16.93 -0.42 6.96
C VAL A 54 16.16 -0.70 8.25
N LYS A 55 16.90 -0.98 9.33
CA LYS A 55 16.30 -1.19 10.66
C LYS A 55 15.51 0.05 11.08
N GLY A 56 14.31 -0.16 11.61
CA GLY A 56 13.41 0.87 12.08
C GLY A 56 12.54 1.49 10.99
N GLU A 57 12.78 1.17 9.71
CA GLU A 57 12.00 1.67 8.60
C GLU A 57 10.59 1.06 8.59
N LEU A 58 9.62 1.83 8.10
CA LEU A 58 8.24 1.38 7.96
C LEU A 58 8.07 0.59 6.68
N VAL A 59 7.22 -0.43 6.73
CA VAL A 59 6.76 -1.19 5.57
C VAL A 59 5.28 -0.87 5.40
N ASN A 60 4.90 -0.45 4.21
CA ASN A 60 3.52 -0.13 3.90
C ASN A 60 2.81 -1.35 3.30
N SER A 61 1.50 -1.42 3.50
CA SER A 61 0.64 -2.43 2.95
C SER A 61 0.60 -2.30 1.43
N GLY A 62 0.69 -3.42 0.73
CA GLY A 62 0.77 -3.48 -0.73
C GLY A 62 2.19 -3.30 -1.29
N GLU A 63 3.20 -3.07 -0.46
CA GLU A 63 4.60 -3.12 -0.90
C GLU A 63 5.09 -4.57 -1.05
N ARG A 64 5.93 -4.83 -2.06
CA ARG A 64 6.60 -6.11 -2.27
C ARG A 64 8.00 -6.08 -1.66
N LEU A 65 8.38 -7.13 -0.93
CA LEU A 65 9.67 -7.21 -0.25
C LEU A 65 10.61 -8.17 -0.98
N GLU A 66 11.73 -7.65 -1.48
CA GLU A 66 12.77 -8.41 -2.16
C GLU A 66 13.98 -8.59 -1.24
N THR A 67 14.14 -9.78 -0.65
CA THR A 67 15.25 -10.04 0.28
C THR A 67 16.57 -10.37 -0.39
N ASN A 68 16.64 -10.66 -1.70
CA ASN A 68 17.88 -11.01 -2.43
C ASN A 68 18.76 -11.99 -1.61
N THR A 69 19.99 -11.64 -1.21
CA THR A 69 20.82 -12.50 -0.33
C THR A 69 20.68 -12.17 1.17
N GLY A 70 19.85 -11.18 1.49
CA GLY A 70 19.62 -10.66 2.82
C GLY A 70 18.50 -11.37 3.60
N ARG A 71 18.36 -10.96 4.86
CA ARG A 71 17.31 -11.38 5.80
C ARG A 71 16.67 -10.16 6.40
N VAL A 72 15.37 -10.21 6.61
CA VAL A 72 14.63 -9.14 7.30
C VAL A 72 13.65 -9.74 8.29
N GLN A 73 13.53 -9.09 9.44
CA GLN A 73 12.48 -9.36 10.41
C GLN A 73 11.61 -8.12 10.52
N ILE A 74 10.30 -8.32 10.40
CA ILE A 74 9.30 -7.25 10.46
C ILE A 74 8.40 -7.54 11.64
N ARG A 75 8.15 -6.50 12.44
CA ARG A 75 7.09 -6.49 13.44
C ARG A 75 5.88 -5.79 12.87
N PHE A 76 4.78 -6.50 12.75
CA PHE A 76 3.52 -5.93 12.27
C PHE A 76 2.86 -5.06 13.33
N THR A 77 1.94 -4.22 12.90
CA THR A 77 1.16 -3.34 13.78
C THR A 77 0.28 -4.12 14.76
N ASP A 78 -0.11 -5.35 14.41
CA ASP A 78 -0.83 -6.30 15.28
C ASP A 78 0.05 -6.93 16.37
N GLY A 79 1.36 -6.65 16.37
CA GLY A 79 2.34 -7.19 17.31
C GLY A 79 2.96 -8.52 16.92
N SER A 80 2.54 -9.12 15.80
CA SER A 80 3.14 -10.33 15.24
C SER A 80 4.51 -10.06 14.59
N PHE A 81 5.25 -11.13 14.31
CA PHE A 81 6.57 -11.06 13.69
C PHE A 81 6.66 -12.01 12.50
N ILE A 82 7.23 -11.53 11.39
CA ILE A 82 7.65 -12.38 10.26
C ILE A 82 9.15 -12.22 10.04
N SER A 83 9.81 -13.34 9.77
CA SER A 83 11.19 -13.38 9.29
C SER A 83 11.20 -13.88 7.86
N LEU A 84 11.78 -13.11 6.96
CA LEU A 84 11.97 -13.50 5.57
C LEU A 84 13.40 -14.02 5.37
N GLN A 85 13.50 -15.20 4.78
CA GLN A 85 14.78 -15.82 4.42
C GLN A 85 15.37 -15.15 3.16
N PRO A 86 16.65 -15.40 2.86
CA PRO A 86 17.24 -15.01 1.58
C PRO A 86 16.49 -15.65 0.41
N ASN A 87 16.55 -14.96 -0.73
CA ASN A 87 15.98 -15.29 -2.03
C ASN A 87 14.47 -15.40 -2.03
N THR A 88 13.81 -14.55 -1.23
CA THR A 88 12.35 -14.43 -1.20
C THR A 88 11.91 -13.14 -1.90
N VAL A 89 10.74 -13.24 -2.53
CA VAL A 89 10.11 -12.23 -3.39
C VAL A 89 8.64 -12.06 -3.03
#